data_AF-A0A1F9P4V1-F1
#
_entry.id   AF-A0A1F9P4V1-F1
#
_cell.length_a   1.000
_cell.length_b   1.000
_cell.length_c   1.000
_cell.angle_alpha   90.00
_cell.angle_beta   90.00
_cell.angle_gamma   90.00
#
_symmetry.space_group_name_H-M   'P 1'
#
loop_
_entity.id
_entity.type
_entity.pdbx_description
1 polymer ?
#
loop_
_entity_poly.entity_id
_entity_poly.type
_entity_poly.pdbx_seq_one_letter_code
_entity_poly.pdbx_strand_id
1 'polypeptide(L)'
;MKHAMIDVEALGNHTHGLVCSIGAVWFNPLSEEMVGEPKFKVNIRFQSALDGGAVVTGDTLRWWLEQSQEARGALFKPPPIDETAALEALRLWYKTTKCQAIWSHGSNYDLRLLRHAYERRGNKPPWHYRDEMDTRTLFRVLGMVRQGEEPLWPFNTKPHDALEDAICQAVAVQSALKKLKARYEDKVEIVGHPEELG
;
A
#
# COMPACT_ATOMS: atom_id res chain seq x y z
N MET A 1 -14.24 -6.11 -8.08
CA MET A 1 -13.27 -5.17 -8.70
C MET A 1 -11.86 -5.69 -8.45
N LYS A 2 -10.87 -5.35 -9.29
CA LYS A 2 -9.50 -5.88 -9.17
C LYS A 2 -8.55 -4.78 -8.72
N HIS A 3 -8.26 -4.69 -7.43
CA HIS A 3 -7.40 -3.64 -6.88
C HIS A 3 -6.11 -4.23 -6.33
N ALA A 4 -5.06 -3.43 -6.25
CA ALA A 4 -3.84 -3.74 -5.52
C ALA A 4 -3.70 -2.82 -4.31
N MET A 5 -3.26 -3.33 -3.17
CA MET A 5 -2.69 -2.53 -2.09
C MET A 5 -1.18 -2.65 -2.15
N ILE A 6 -0.47 -1.54 -1.98
CA ILE A 6 0.99 -1.47 -1.93
C ILE A 6 1.42 -0.74 -0.66
N ASP A 7 2.49 -1.26 -0.08
CA ASP A 7 3.24 -0.63 0.99
C ASP A 7 4.75 -0.75 0.69
N VAL A 8 5.54 0.21 1.14
CA VAL A 8 7.01 0.18 0.97
C VAL A 8 7.73 0.52 2.26
N GLU A 9 8.77 -0.25 2.55
CA GLU A 9 9.78 0.18 3.52
C GLU A 9 10.84 1.02 2.81
N ALA A 10 11.22 2.15 3.41
CA ALA A 10 12.16 3.07 2.81
C ALA A 10 13.16 3.67 3.80
N LEU A 11 14.38 3.91 3.31
CA LEU A 11 15.45 4.65 3.98
C LEU A 11 15.48 6.10 3.47
N GLY A 12 14.34 6.79 3.51
CA GLY A 12 14.23 8.18 3.06
C GLY A 12 12.78 8.64 2.94
N ASN A 13 12.50 9.87 3.39
CA ASN A 13 11.17 10.48 3.27
C ASN A 13 11.10 11.59 2.19
N HIS A 14 12.16 11.72 1.38
CA HIS A 14 12.29 12.72 0.32
C HIS A 14 11.99 12.12 -1.07
N THR A 15 11.98 12.98 -2.09
CA THR A 15 11.73 12.64 -3.51
C THR A 15 12.48 11.40 -3.98
N HIS A 16 13.77 11.30 -3.67
CA HIS A 16 14.61 10.21 -4.14
C HIS A 16 14.98 9.23 -3.03
N GLY A 17 14.11 9.05 -2.03
CA GLY A 17 14.33 8.06 -0.97
C GLY A 17 14.64 6.66 -1.51
N LEU A 18 15.49 5.93 -0.78
CA LEU A 18 15.81 4.54 -1.09
C LEU A 18 14.67 3.63 -0.67
N VAL A 19 14.11 2.87 -1.62
CA VAL A 19 13.12 1.83 -1.34
C VAL A 19 13.86 0.55 -0.93
N CYS A 20 13.55 0.04 0.26
CA CYS A 20 14.19 -1.13 0.86
C CYS A 20 13.43 -2.41 0.54
N SER A 21 12.10 -2.36 0.58
CA SER A 21 11.22 -3.47 0.25
C SER A 21 9.92 -2.97 -0.35
N ILE A 22 9.24 -3.84 -1.08
CA ILE A 22 7.93 -3.59 -1.66
C ILE A 22 7.04 -4.77 -1.33
N GLY A 23 5.91 -4.49 -0.68
CA GLY A 23 4.83 -5.42 -0.49
C GLY A 23 3.64 -5.01 -1.35
N ALA A 24 3.02 -5.98 -2.00
CA ALA A 24 1.76 -5.74 -2.67
C ALA A 24 0.82 -6.93 -2.56
N VAL A 25 -0.47 -6.66 -2.53
CA VAL A 25 -1.48 -7.71 -2.51
C VAL A 25 -2.67 -7.35 -3.37
N TRP A 26 -3.17 -8.33 -4.11
CA TRP A 26 -4.42 -8.22 -4.84
C TRP A 26 -5.60 -8.35 -3.89
N PHE A 27 -6.62 -7.52 -4.09
CA PHE A 27 -7.88 -7.66 -3.37
C PHE A 27 -9.08 -7.12 -4.15
N ASN A 28 -10.27 -7.58 -3.76
CA ASN A 28 -11.52 -6.97 -4.17
C ASN A 28 -12.10 -6.16 -2.99
N PRO A 29 -12.11 -4.82 -3.06
CA PRO A 29 -12.49 -3.95 -1.93
C PRO A 29 -13.95 -4.09 -1.49
N LEU A 30 -14.82 -4.67 -2.34
CA LEU A 30 -16.23 -4.89 -2.04
C LEU A 30 -16.55 -6.36 -1.78
N SER A 31 -15.56 -7.24 -1.82
CA SER A 31 -15.75 -8.64 -1.45
C SER A 31 -15.78 -8.79 0.07
N GLU A 32 -16.52 -9.78 0.55
CA GLU A 32 -16.45 -10.23 1.95
C GLU A 32 -15.34 -11.26 2.17
N GLU A 33 -14.74 -11.77 1.09
CA GLU A 33 -13.60 -12.66 1.18
C GLU A 33 -12.36 -11.91 1.69
N MET A 34 -11.66 -12.55 2.61
CA MET A 34 -10.39 -12.06 3.12
C MET A 34 -9.39 -11.86 1.97
N VAL A 35 -8.56 -10.81 2.10
CA VAL A 35 -7.46 -10.52 1.19
C VAL A 35 -6.62 -11.78 0.98
N GLY A 36 -6.48 -12.17 -0.28
CA GLY A 36 -5.91 -13.45 -0.69
C GLY A 36 -4.72 -13.30 -1.64
N GLU A 37 -4.68 -14.17 -2.64
CA GLU A 37 -3.65 -14.21 -3.68
C GLU A 37 -4.10 -13.44 -4.94
N PRO A 38 -3.15 -12.98 -5.78
CA PRO A 38 -1.70 -13.12 -5.58
C PRO A 38 -1.13 -12.05 -4.63
N LYS A 39 -0.11 -12.46 -3.88
CA LYS A 39 0.77 -11.60 -3.09
C LYS A 39 2.09 -11.35 -3.80
N PHE A 40 2.74 -10.25 -3.46
CA PHE A 40 4.05 -9.88 -3.96
C PHE A 40 4.89 -9.34 -2.81
N LYS A 41 6.11 -9.86 -2.68
CA LYS A 41 7.11 -9.33 -1.75
C LYS A 41 8.46 -9.37 -2.42
N VAL A 42 9.16 -8.25 -2.39
CA VAL A 42 10.55 -8.17 -2.85
C VAL A 42 11.34 -7.24 -1.95
N ASN A 43 12.59 -7.61 -1.69
CA ASN A 43 13.55 -6.76 -1.02
C ASN A 43 14.57 -6.27 -2.04
N ILE A 44 15.04 -5.04 -1.85
CA ILE A 44 15.92 -4.35 -2.77
C ILE A 44 17.30 -4.23 -2.14
N ARG A 45 18.32 -4.60 -2.90
CA ARG A 45 19.72 -4.43 -2.50
C ARG A 45 20.03 -2.94 -2.44
N PHE A 46 20.30 -2.42 -1.24
CA PHE A 46 20.47 -0.98 -1.02
C PHE A 46 21.51 -0.36 -1.95
N GLN A 47 22.66 -1.04 -2.13
CA GLN A 47 23.71 -0.55 -3.02
C GLN A 47 23.20 -0.34 -4.45
N SER A 48 22.37 -1.26 -4.99
CA SER A 48 21.83 -1.08 -6.34
C SER A 48 21.00 0.18 -6.45
N ALA A 49 20.15 0.49 -5.47
CA ALA A 49 19.34 1.70 -5.45
C ALA A 49 20.21 2.97 -5.32
N LEU A 50 21.25 2.94 -4.47
CA LEU A 50 22.22 4.03 -4.34
C LEU A 50 22.96 4.30 -5.66
N ASP A 51 23.41 3.24 -6.35
CA ASP A 51 24.06 3.34 -7.65
C ASP A 51 23.13 3.95 -8.72
N GLY A 52 21.81 3.81 -8.53
CA GLY A 52 20.78 4.46 -9.35
C GLY A 52 20.47 5.90 -8.96
N GLY A 53 21.10 6.45 -7.92
CA GLY A 53 20.86 7.81 -7.44
C GLY A 53 19.81 7.93 -6.33
N ALA A 54 19.47 6.85 -5.64
CA ALA A 54 18.66 6.95 -4.42
C ALA A 54 19.45 7.66 -3.29
N VAL A 55 18.71 8.30 -2.39
CA VAL A 55 19.25 9.11 -1.29
C VAL A 55 18.80 8.52 0.04
N VAL A 56 19.73 8.46 0.99
CA VAL A 56 19.49 8.08 2.38
C VAL A 56 19.90 9.25 3.27
N THR A 57 19.12 9.50 4.33
CA THR A 57 19.47 10.50 5.35
C THR A 57 19.86 9.85 6.66
N GLY A 58 20.65 10.56 7.46
CA GLY A 58 21.03 10.10 8.81
C GLY A 58 19.82 9.89 9.72
N ASP A 59 18.78 10.70 9.58
CA ASP A 59 17.55 10.59 10.38
C ASP A 59 16.77 9.32 10.06
N THR A 60 16.57 9.03 8.77
CA THR A 60 15.88 7.79 8.36
C THR A 60 16.71 6.55 8.68
N LEU A 61 18.04 6.63 8.60
CA LEU A 61 18.90 5.53 9.01
C LEU A 61 18.82 5.28 10.52
N ARG A 62 18.89 6.35 11.34
CA ARG A 62 18.73 6.26 12.80
C ARG A 62 17.40 5.63 13.18
N TRP A 63 16.31 6.10 12.57
CA TRP A 63 14.97 5.56 12.83
C TRP A 63 14.89 4.05 12.56
N TRP A 64 15.54 3.57 11.49
CA TRP A 64 15.61 2.14 11.18
C TRP A 64 16.48 1.34 12.17
N LEU A 65 17.56 1.94 12.68
CA LEU A 65 18.40 1.32 13.71
C LEU A 65 17.67 1.14 15.05
N GLU A 66 16.67 1.97 15.32
CA GLU A 66 15.81 1.90 16.50
C GLU A 66 14.70 0.84 16.38
N GLN A 67 14.47 0.28 15.18
CA GLN A 67 13.47 -0.76 14.98
C GLN A 67 13.89 -2.13 15.53
N SER A 68 12.89 -2.99 15.74
CA SER A 68 13.09 -4.37 16.21
C SER A 68 14.04 -5.15 15.29
N GLN A 69 14.63 -6.22 15.83
CA GLN A 69 15.49 -7.09 15.03
C GLN A 69 14.70 -7.80 13.92
N GLU A 70 13.44 -8.12 14.20
CA GLU A 70 12.49 -8.72 13.27
C GLU A 70 12.21 -7.78 12.10
N ALA A 71 11.88 -6.51 12.37
CA ALA A 71 11.63 -5.48 11.36
C ALA A 71 12.86 -5.27 10.47
N ARG A 72 14.04 -5.06 11.07
CA ARG A 72 15.30 -4.94 10.32
C ARG A 72 15.61 -6.21 9.52
N GLY A 73 15.31 -7.38 10.07
CA GLY A 73 15.50 -8.67 9.42
C GLY A 73 14.58 -8.90 8.22
N ALA A 74 13.37 -8.33 8.24
CA ALA A 74 12.40 -8.43 7.15
C ALA A 74 12.95 -7.80 5.85
N LEU A 75 13.81 -6.78 5.94
CA LEU A 75 14.48 -6.16 4.79
C LEU A 75 15.48 -7.08 4.06
N PHE A 76 15.85 -8.21 4.67
CA PHE A 76 16.79 -9.18 4.09
C PHE A 76 16.14 -10.55 3.83
N LYS A 77 14.84 -10.69 4.10
CA LYS A 77 14.06 -11.91 3.88
C LYS A 77 12.75 -11.61 3.14
N PRO A 78 12.62 -11.97 1.85
CA PRO A 78 13.55 -12.77 1.03
C PRO A 78 14.88 -12.06 0.72
N PRO A 79 15.91 -12.78 0.22
CA PRO A 79 17.18 -12.18 -0.16
C PRO A 79 17.00 -10.99 -1.13
N PRO A 80 17.66 -9.85 -0.89
CA PRO A 80 17.49 -8.67 -1.73
C PRO A 80 18.03 -8.85 -3.15
N ILE A 81 17.30 -8.31 -4.13
CA ILE A 81 17.67 -8.29 -5.55
C ILE A 81 17.98 -6.87 -6.04
N ASP A 82 18.45 -6.75 -7.27
CA ASP A 82 18.70 -5.43 -7.89
C ASP A 82 17.40 -4.60 -7.98
N GLU A 83 17.47 -3.28 -7.73
CA GLU A 83 16.32 -2.37 -7.82
C GLU A 83 15.61 -2.47 -9.17
N THR A 84 16.36 -2.56 -10.27
CA THR A 84 15.79 -2.68 -11.63
C THR A 84 14.98 -3.97 -11.74
N ALA A 85 15.52 -5.09 -11.25
CA ALA A 85 14.84 -6.38 -11.27
C ALA A 85 13.60 -6.38 -10.36
N ALA A 86 13.65 -5.74 -9.20
CA ALA A 86 12.52 -5.61 -8.30
C ALA A 86 11.36 -4.80 -8.91
N LEU A 87 11.69 -3.68 -9.56
CA LEU A 87 10.71 -2.85 -10.26
C LEU A 87 10.09 -3.58 -11.46
N GLU A 88 10.87 -4.30 -12.26
CA GLU A 88 10.33 -5.13 -13.35
C GLU A 88 9.46 -6.27 -12.83
N ALA A 89 9.82 -6.90 -11.71
CA ALA A 89 9.00 -7.93 -11.06
C ALA A 89 7.66 -7.37 -10.59
N LEU A 90 7.65 -6.19 -9.97
CA LEU A 90 6.42 -5.49 -9.58
C LEU A 90 5.55 -5.17 -10.80
N ARG A 91 6.17 -4.67 -11.88
CA ARG A 91 5.49 -4.40 -13.16
C ARG A 91 4.82 -5.65 -13.72
N LEU A 92 5.53 -6.78 -13.75
CA LEU A 92 4.99 -8.03 -14.25
C LEU A 92 3.82 -8.51 -13.37
N TRP A 93 3.98 -8.47 -12.05
CA TRP A 93 2.91 -8.82 -11.10
C TRP A 93 1.65 -7.96 -11.30
N TYR A 94 1.81 -6.63 -11.40
CA TYR A 94 0.69 -5.70 -11.61
C TYR A 94 -0.03 -5.94 -12.96
N LYS A 95 0.73 -6.18 -14.03
CA LYS A 95 0.15 -6.50 -15.34
C LYS A 95 -0.60 -7.84 -15.34
N THR A 96 -0.07 -8.83 -14.63
CA THR A 96 -0.63 -10.18 -14.57
C THR A 96 -1.92 -10.22 -13.75
N THR A 97 -1.98 -9.44 -12.67
CA THR A 97 -3.19 -9.29 -11.84
C THR A 97 -4.33 -8.54 -12.53
N LYS A 98 -4.01 -7.75 -13.57
CA LYS A 98 -4.97 -6.92 -14.30
C LYS A 98 -5.71 -5.97 -13.33
N CYS A 99 -4.98 -5.40 -12.38
CA CYS A 99 -5.50 -4.44 -11.44
C CYS A 99 -5.96 -3.17 -12.17
N GLN A 100 -7.03 -2.57 -11.67
CA GLN A 100 -7.67 -1.37 -12.18
C GLN A 100 -7.42 -0.14 -11.29
N ALA A 101 -7.02 -0.38 -10.04
CA ALA A 101 -6.69 0.65 -9.07
C ALA A 101 -5.56 0.18 -8.17
N ILE A 102 -4.78 1.13 -7.66
CA ILE A 102 -3.67 0.90 -6.75
C ILE A 102 -3.84 1.76 -5.51
N TRP A 103 -3.75 1.12 -4.35
CA TRP A 103 -3.93 1.73 -3.04
C TRP A 103 -2.61 1.77 -2.30
N SER A 104 -2.49 2.73 -1.39
CA SER A 104 -1.41 2.80 -0.39
C SER A 104 -1.87 3.59 0.84
N HIS A 105 -1.14 3.45 1.95
CA HIS A 105 -1.36 4.25 3.14
C HIS A 105 -0.58 5.57 3.09
N GLY A 106 -1.12 6.49 2.28
CA GLY A 106 -0.45 7.74 1.91
C GLY A 106 0.12 7.65 0.51
N SER A 107 -0.74 7.76 -0.49
CA SER A 107 -0.38 7.77 -1.92
C SER A 107 0.78 8.71 -2.27
N ASN A 108 0.87 9.85 -1.59
CA ASN A 108 1.95 10.81 -1.77
C ASN A 108 3.31 10.38 -1.18
N TYR A 109 3.38 9.24 -0.49
CA TYR A 109 4.60 8.66 0.04
C TYR A 109 5.01 7.42 -0.76
N ASP A 110 4.28 6.31 -0.62
CA ASP A 110 4.69 5.01 -1.18
C ASP A 110 4.74 5.03 -2.72
N LEU A 111 3.63 5.44 -3.35
CA LEU A 111 3.53 5.49 -4.82
C LEU A 111 4.46 6.54 -5.41
N ARG A 112 4.70 7.63 -4.68
CA ARG A 112 5.68 8.64 -5.05
C ARG A 112 7.10 8.07 -5.04
N LEU A 113 7.51 7.38 -3.97
CA LEU A 113 8.84 6.75 -3.89
C LEU A 113 9.04 5.72 -5.01
N LEU A 114 8.03 4.91 -5.30
CA LEU A 114 8.08 3.96 -6.40
C LEU A 114 8.19 4.66 -7.76
N ARG A 115 7.43 5.74 -7.99
CA ARG A 115 7.52 6.53 -9.22
C ARG A 115 8.94 7.07 -9.43
N HIS A 116 9.56 7.62 -8.37
CA HIS A 116 10.95 8.09 -8.43
C HIS A 116 11.94 6.95 -8.65
N ALA A 117 11.72 5.78 -8.05
CA ALA A 117 12.55 4.60 -8.32
C ALA A 117 12.47 4.18 -9.80
N TYR A 118 11.29 4.17 -10.41
CA TYR A 118 11.14 3.93 -11.85
C TYR A 118 11.82 5.02 -12.69
N GLU A 119 11.67 6.29 -12.33
CA GLU A 119 12.25 7.43 -13.07
C GLU A 119 13.79 7.38 -13.06
N ARG A 120 14.42 7.05 -11.93
CA ARG A 120 15.87 6.82 -11.83
C ARG A 120 16.37 5.72 -12.77
N ARG A 121 15.49 4.79 -13.16
CA ARG A 121 15.76 3.70 -14.10
C ARG A 121 15.24 3.98 -15.52
N GLY A 122 14.91 5.23 -15.85
CA GLY A 122 14.42 5.63 -17.16
C GLY A 122 13.06 5.01 -17.52
N ASN A 123 12.29 4.61 -16.51
CA ASN A 123 11.03 3.88 -16.65
C ASN A 123 9.86 4.65 -16.03
N LYS A 124 8.63 4.19 -16.34
CA LYS A 124 7.40 4.64 -15.68
C LYS A 124 6.76 3.49 -14.89
N PRO A 125 6.03 3.79 -13.81
CA PRO A 125 5.24 2.77 -13.12
C PRO A 125 4.18 2.16 -14.05
N PRO A 126 3.74 0.92 -13.78
CA PRO A 126 2.82 0.18 -14.65
C PRO A 126 1.34 0.61 -14.52
N TRP A 127 1.02 1.52 -13.60
CA TRP A 127 -0.32 2.07 -13.38
C TRP A 127 -0.44 3.51 -13.89
N HIS A 128 -1.66 3.93 -14.21
CA HIS A 128 -1.94 5.32 -14.56
C HIS A 128 -2.15 6.15 -13.29
N TYR A 129 -1.79 7.44 -13.30
CA TYR A 129 -1.93 8.32 -12.13
C TYR A 129 -3.38 8.53 -11.68
N ARG A 130 -4.36 8.22 -12.55
CA ARG A 130 -5.81 8.29 -12.25
C ARG A 130 -6.31 7.06 -11.49
N ASP A 131 -5.49 6.01 -11.41
CA ASP A 131 -5.84 4.73 -10.79
C ASP A 131 -5.37 4.68 -9.32
N GLU A 132 -4.69 5.73 -8.86
CA GLU A 132 -4.12 5.83 -7.51
C GLU A 132 -5.20 6.19 -6.49
N MET A 133 -5.21 5.45 -5.38
CA MET A 133 -6.19 5.55 -4.31
C MET A 133 -5.47 5.68 -2.97
N ASP A 134 -6.07 6.42 -2.04
CA ASP A 134 -5.47 6.76 -0.77
C ASP A 134 -6.34 6.30 0.40
N THR A 135 -5.80 5.41 1.23
CA THR A 135 -6.54 4.88 2.37
C THR A 135 -6.76 5.93 3.47
N ARG A 136 -5.85 6.90 3.65
CA ARG A 136 -6.04 7.99 4.63
C ARG A 136 -7.24 8.85 4.27
N THR A 137 -7.46 9.12 2.98
CA THR A 137 -8.66 9.81 2.50
C THR A 137 -9.91 9.04 2.87
N LEU A 138 -9.97 7.74 2.55
CA LEU A 138 -11.13 6.89 2.87
C LEU A 138 -11.41 6.86 4.38
N PHE A 139 -10.39 6.59 5.19
CA PHE A 139 -10.55 6.45 6.63
C PHE A 139 -10.96 7.76 7.31
N ARG A 140 -10.42 8.90 6.86
CA ARG A 140 -10.81 10.23 7.38
C ARG A 140 -12.24 10.58 7.03
N VAL A 141 -12.65 10.39 5.78
CA VAL A 141 -14.02 10.70 5.32
C VAL A 141 -15.06 9.85 6.05
N LEU A 142 -14.73 8.61 6.40
CA LEU A 142 -15.61 7.72 7.17
C LEU A 142 -15.59 7.96 8.68
N GLY A 143 -14.77 8.91 9.16
CA GLY A 143 -14.62 9.22 10.59
C GLY A 143 -13.92 8.11 11.38
N MET A 144 -13.11 7.27 10.71
CA MET A 144 -12.38 6.17 11.35
C MET A 144 -11.09 6.62 12.04
N VAL A 145 -10.54 7.78 11.63
CA VAL A 145 -9.28 8.31 12.15
C VAL A 145 -9.27 9.84 12.04
N ARG A 146 -8.66 10.53 13.01
CA ARG A 146 -8.47 11.99 12.96
C ARG A 146 -7.22 12.35 12.16
N GLN A 147 -7.07 13.64 11.84
CA GLN A 147 -5.86 14.13 11.19
C GLN A 147 -4.65 13.94 12.12
N GLY A 148 -3.60 13.32 11.60
CA GLY A 148 -2.35 13.06 12.35
C GLY A 148 -2.36 11.78 13.17
N GLU A 149 -3.47 11.03 13.17
CA GLU A 149 -3.58 9.73 13.84
C GLU A 149 -3.52 8.59 12.80
N GLU A 150 -3.21 7.40 13.29
CA GLU A 150 -3.26 6.14 12.54
C GLU A 150 -4.55 5.38 12.90
N PRO A 151 -5.20 4.69 11.94
CA PRO A 151 -6.40 3.93 12.22
C PRO A 151 -6.09 2.73 13.12
N LEU A 152 -7.11 2.20 13.80
CA LEU A 152 -6.99 0.89 14.42
C LEU A 152 -6.88 -0.19 13.34
N TRP A 153 -5.67 -0.72 13.20
CA TRP A 153 -5.35 -1.78 12.25
C TRP A 153 -6.04 -3.09 12.65
N PRO A 154 -6.72 -3.79 11.71
CA PRO A 154 -7.41 -5.06 12.01
C PRO A 154 -6.48 -6.12 12.60
N PHE A 155 -5.23 -6.15 12.13
CA PHE A 155 -4.13 -6.93 12.66
C PHE A 155 -2.82 -6.30 12.19
N ASN A 156 -1.77 -6.29 13.00
CA ASN A 156 -0.42 -6.03 12.50
C ASN A 156 0.55 -6.88 13.32
N THR A 157 0.70 -8.13 12.89
CA THR A 157 1.50 -9.11 13.66
C THR A 157 2.99 -8.94 13.44
N LYS A 158 3.38 -8.24 12.36
CA LYS A 158 4.77 -7.96 11.98
C LYS A 158 4.89 -6.53 11.41
N PRO A 159 4.88 -5.51 12.28
CA PRO A 159 5.07 -4.14 11.84
C PRO A 159 6.39 -4.00 11.07
N HIS A 160 6.39 -3.19 10.02
CA HIS A 160 7.53 -2.95 9.14
C HIS A 160 7.90 -4.15 8.24
N ASP A 161 6.91 -4.98 7.94
CA ASP A 161 6.95 -5.94 6.84
C ASP A 161 5.97 -5.47 5.76
N ALA A 162 6.50 -4.87 4.70
CA ALA A 162 5.69 -4.25 3.64
C ALA A 162 4.55 -5.14 3.10
N LEU A 163 4.70 -6.47 3.06
CA LEU A 163 3.59 -7.33 2.61
C LEU A 163 2.51 -7.47 3.68
N GLU A 164 2.89 -7.64 4.95
CA GLU A 164 1.94 -7.71 6.06
C GLU A 164 1.17 -6.40 6.19
N ASP A 165 1.88 -5.27 6.08
CA ASP A 165 1.28 -3.93 6.14
C ASP A 165 0.32 -3.71 4.95
N ALA A 166 0.70 -4.08 3.72
CA ALA A 166 -0.21 -4.03 2.56
C ALA A 166 -1.46 -4.91 2.75
N ILE A 167 -1.32 -6.11 3.34
CA ILE A 167 -2.46 -6.99 3.62
C ILE A 167 -3.39 -6.39 4.67
N CYS A 168 -2.83 -5.90 5.78
CA CYS A 168 -3.58 -5.25 6.84
C CYS A 168 -4.36 -4.04 6.32
N GLN A 169 -3.69 -3.18 5.55
CA GLN A 169 -4.29 -2.00 4.93
C GLN A 169 -5.43 -2.38 3.97
N ALA A 170 -5.26 -3.43 3.16
CA ALA A 170 -6.31 -3.91 2.25
C ALA A 170 -7.54 -4.42 3.02
N VAL A 171 -7.35 -5.17 4.11
CA VAL A 171 -8.45 -5.63 4.98
C VAL A 171 -9.14 -4.45 5.66
N ALA A 172 -8.39 -3.43 6.08
CA ALA A 172 -8.95 -2.21 6.64
C ALA A 172 -9.83 -1.47 5.61
N VAL A 173 -9.42 -1.41 4.34
CA VAL A 173 -10.24 -0.85 3.24
C VAL A 173 -11.54 -1.65 3.04
N GLN A 174 -11.48 -2.98 2.97
CA GLN A 174 -12.68 -3.83 2.87
C GLN A 174 -13.65 -3.56 4.03
N SER A 175 -13.10 -3.51 5.26
CA SER A 175 -13.88 -3.25 6.47
C SER A 175 -14.54 -1.87 6.45
N ALA A 176 -13.81 -0.85 5.99
CA ALA A 176 -14.30 0.51 5.86
C ALA A 176 -15.45 0.63 4.84
N LEU A 177 -15.28 0.01 3.67
CA LEU A 177 -16.29 0.05 2.60
C LEU A 177 -17.52 -0.79 2.94
N LYS A 178 -17.37 -1.92 3.65
CA LYS A 178 -18.51 -2.69 4.18
C LYS A 178 -19.37 -1.85 5.13
N LYS A 179 -18.74 -1.10 6.05
CA LYS A 179 -19.46 -0.18 6.94
C LYS A 179 -20.16 0.95 6.18
N LEU A 180 -19.53 1.48 5.13
CA LEU A 180 -20.15 2.51 4.30
C LEU A 180 -21.38 1.96 3.56
N LYS A 181 -21.28 0.76 2.98
CA LYS A 181 -22.37 0.10 2.28
C LYS A 181 -23.58 -0.15 3.20
N ALA A 182 -23.35 -0.71 4.39
CA ALA A 182 -24.41 -0.94 5.36
C ALA A 182 -25.14 0.37 5.75
N ARG A 183 -24.38 1.44 6.04
CA ARG A 183 -24.97 2.77 6.34
C ARG A 183 -25.79 3.35 5.19
N TYR A 184 -25.46 3.02 3.95
CA TYR A 184 -26.21 3.46 2.77
C TYR A 184 -27.52 2.66 2.64
N GLU A 185 -27.45 1.33 2.79
CA GLU A 185 -28.61 0.44 2.73
C GLU A 185 -29.64 0.77 3.83
N ASP A 186 -29.20 0.96 5.08
CA ASP A 186 -30.07 1.38 6.20
C ASP A 186 -30.83 2.68 5.89
N LYS A 187 -30.18 3.63 5.19
CA LYS A 187 -30.79 4.91 4.83
C LYS A 187 -31.77 4.80 3.67
N VAL A 188 -31.53 3.89 2.72
CA VAL A 188 -32.46 3.65 1.60
C VAL A 188 -33.72 2.95 2.11
N GLU A 189 -33.61 2.03 3.06
CA GLU A 189 -34.78 1.40 3.71
C GLU A 189 -35.63 2.42 4.49
N ILE A 190 -35.01 3.41 5.15
CA ILE A 190 -35.74 4.49 5.84
C ILE A 190 -36.50 5.41 4.87
N VAL A 191 -36.00 5.59 3.65
CA VAL A 191 -36.58 6.51 2.64
C VAL A 191 -37.54 5.79 1.68
N GLY A 192 -37.47 4.46 1.60
CA GLY A 192 -38.24 3.63 0.68
C GLY A 192 -39.44 2.93 1.30
N HIS A 193 -40.50 3.68 1.62
CA HIS A 193 -41.92 3.29 1.46
C HIS A 193 -42.81 4.51 1.74
N PRO A 194 -43.06 5.38 0.73
CA PRO A 194 -44.31 6.12 0.73
C PRO A 194 -45.41 5.09 0.52
N GLU A 195 -46.27 4.93 1.53
CA GLU A 195 -47.49 4.15 1.43
C GLU A 195 -48.21 4.45 0.11
N GLU A 196 -48.64 3.39 -0.57
CA GLU A 196 -49.71 3.47 -1.55
C GLU A 196 -50.95 4.02 -0.84
N LEU A 197 -51.09 5.35 -0.80
CA LEU A 197 -52.34 6.02 -0.51
C LEU A 197 -53.20 5.97 -1.78
N GLY A 198 -53.77 4.80 -2.02
CA GLY A 198 -54.93 4.58 -2.89
C GLY A 198 -56.23 4.58 -2.10
#